data_AF-A0A1C4WV38-F1
#
_entry.id   AF-A0A1C4WV38-F1
#
_cell.length_a   1.000
_cell.length_b   1.000
_cell.length_c   1.000
_cell.angle_alpha   90.00
_cell.angle_beta   90.00
_cell.angle_gamma   90.00
#
_symmetry.space_group_name_H-M   'P 1'
#
loop_
_entity.id
_entity.type
_entity.pdbx_description
1 polymer ?
#
loop_
_entity_poly.entity_id
_entity_poly.type
_entity_poly.pdbx_seq_one_letter_code
_entity_poly.pdbx_strand_id
1 'polypeptide(L)' 'MRIDCERCPKQRGEGCSGCLVAALFDDASPAAGLDAAEVQAIEVFARAGFDVQVLAAPARPGAARRRASRRVA' A
#
# COMPACT_ATOMS: atom_id res chain seq x y z
N MET A 1 -13.28 -10.22 -8.80
CA MET A 1 -13.33 -11.25 -7.74
C MET A 1 -13.07 -10.55 -6.41
N ARG A 2 -13.93 -10.70 -5.40
CA ARG A 2 -13.83 -9.98 -4.11
C ARG A 2 -13.76 -11.01 -2.99
N ILE A 3 -12.69 -11.01 -2.22
CA ILE A 3 -12.51 -11.96 -1.11
C ILE A 3 -13.02 -11.29 0.16
N ASP A 4 -14.08 -11.84 0.74
CA ASP A 4 -14.69 -11.33 1.98
C ASP A 4 -13.88 -11.81 3.19
N CYS A 5 -12.91 -10.99 3.57
CA CYS A 5 -12.00 -11.27 4.68
C CYS A 5 -12.65 -11.08 6.06
N GLU A 6 -13.84 -10.47 6.16
CA GLU A 6 -14.55 -10.34 7.45
C GLU A 6 -15.29 -11.62 7.83
N ARG A 7 -15.62 -12.46 6.84
CA ARG A 7 -16.29 -13.74 7.03
C ARG A 7 -15.34 -14.94 7.01
N CYS A 8 -14.04 -14.71 6.81
CA CYS A 8 -13.03 -15.76 6.85
C CYS A 8 -12.98 -16.38 8.26
N PRO A 9 -13.02 -17.72 8.41
CA PRO A 9 -12.99 -18.37 9.72
C PRO A 9 -11.67 -18.14 10.46
N LYS A 10 -10.61 -17.76 9.72
CA LYS A 10 -9.35 -17.27 10.27
C LYS A 10 -9.50 -15.76 10.45
N GLN A 11 -9.69 -15.30 11.69
CA GLN A 11 -9.68 -13.88 12.05
C GLN A 11 -8.37 -13.23 11.53
N ARG A 12 -8.40 -11.94 11.14
CA ARG A 12 -7.20 -11.20 10.70
C ARG A 12 -6.13 -11.29 11.81
N GLY A 13 -5.08 -12.07 11.58
CA GLY A 13 -4.06 -12.37 12.59
C GLY A 13 -3.34 -13.70 12.33
N GLU A 14 -2.80 -14.31 13.39
CA GLU A 14 -1.91 -15.51 13.36
C GLU A 14 -2.49 -16.70 12.56
N GLY A 15 -3.82 -16.78 12.41
CA GLY A 15 -4.51 -17.81 11.65
C GLY A 15 -4.45 -17.65 10.12
N CYS A 16 -4.03 -16.48 9.61
CA CYS A 16 -3.85 -16.20 8.19
C CYS A 16 -2.41 -16.46 7.68
N SER A 17 -1.52 -16.93 8.55
CA SER A 17 -0.17 -17.34 8.16
C SER A 17 -0.24 -18.43 7.08
N GLY A 18 0.38 -18.17 5.92
CA GLY A 18 0.35 -19.07 4.76
C GLY A 18 -0.90 -18.97 3.86
N CYS A 19 -1.86 -18.07 4.15
CA CYS A 19 -2.95 -17.78 3.23
C CYS A 19 -2.47 -16.87 2.09
N LEU A 20 -2.70 -17.24 0.82
CA LEU A 20 -2.35 -16.41 -0.35
C LEU A 20 -3.01 -15.02 -0.31
N VAL A 21 -4.15 -14.91 0.36
CA VAL A 21 -4.85 -13.64 0.59
C VAL A 21 -4.10 -12.77 1.59
N ALA A 22 -3.46 -13.35 2.60
CA ALA A 22 -2.68 -12.59 3.58
C ALA A 22 -1.46 -11.91 2.93
N ALA A 23 -0.85 -12.53 1.91
CA ALA A 23 0.24 -11.93 1.15
C ALA A 23 -0.17 -10.63 0.40
N LEU A 24 -1.45 -10.48 0.05
CA LEU A 24 -1.97 -9.24 -0.55
C LEU A 24 -2.11 -8.09 0.45
N PHE A 25 -2.16 -8.41 1.74
CA PHE A 25 -2.30 -7.46 2.84
C PHE A 25 -1.02 -7.37 3.69
N ASP A 26 0.07 -7.97 3.23
CA ASP A 26 1.35 -7.89 3.91
C ASP A 26 1.90 -6.47 3.78
N ASP A 27 1.99 -5.76 4.90
CA ASP A 27 2.59 -4.42 4.99
C ASP A 27 4.10 -4.44 4.70
N ALA A 28 4.74 -5.62 4.68
CA ALA A 28 6.11 -5.80 4.20
C ALA A 28 6.22 -5.94 2.67
N SER A 29 5.09 -5.95 1.95
CA SER A 29 5.08 -5.98 0.48
C SER A 29 5.81 -4.75 -0.08
N PRO A 30 6.60 -4.89 -1.16
CA PRO A 30 7.24 -3.75 -1.83
C PRO A 30 6.23 -2.72 -2.38
N ALA A 31 4.98 -3.14 -2.55
CA ALA A 31 3.88 -2.27 -2.97
C ALA A 31 3.16 -1.58 -1.80
N ALA A 32 3.43 -2.00 -0.55
CA ALA A 32 2.85 -1.39 0.63
C ALA A 32 3.33 0.07 0.75
N GLY A 33 2.39 1.01 0.70
CA GLY A 33 2.67 2.44 0.79
C GLY A 33 2.85 3.16 -0.53
N LEU A 34 2.75 2.47 -1.68
CA LEU A 34 2.73 3.12 -2.99
C LEU A 34 1.35 3.71 -3.29
N ASP A 35 1.32 4.92 -3.83
CA ASP A 35 0.12 5.50 -4.38
C ASP A 35 -0.20 4.97 -5.79
N ALA A 36 -1.40 5.29 -6.30
CA ALA A 36 -1.84 4.82 -7.61
C ALA A 36 -0.95 5.29 -8.77
N ALA A 37 -0.36 6.49 -8.67
CA ALA A 37 0.54 7.00 -9.71
C ALA A 37 1.89 6.30 -9.67
N GLU A 38 2.41 6.00 -8.47
CA GLU A 38 3.63 5.24 -8.27
C GLU A 38 3.49 3.80 -8.79
N VAL A 39 2.37 3.13 -8.51
CA VAL A 39 2.06 1.81 -9.08
C VAL A 39 2.02 1.86 -10.61
N GLN A 40 1.35 2.86 -11.18
CA GLN A 40 1.26 3.03 -12.63
C GLN A 40 2.64 3.27 -13.27
N ALA A 41 3.51 4.04 -12.61
CA ALA A 41 4.87 4.29 -13.10
C ALA A 41 5.68 2.99 -13.17
N ILE A 42 5.62 2.16 -12.13
CA ILE A 42 6.29 0.86 -12.10
C ILE A 42 5.82 -0.01 -13.27
N GLU A 43 4.51 -0.10 -13.49
CA GLU A 43 3.96 -0.92 -14.59
C GLU A 43 4.43 -0.44 -15.97
N VAL A 44 4.47 0.87 -16.20
CA VAL A 44 4.93 1.43 -17.48
C VAL A 44 6.41 1.13 -17.71
N PHE A 45 7.27 1.33 -16.71
CA PHE A 45 8.70 1.05 -16.84
C PHE A 45 8.99 -0.44 -17.02
N ALA A 46 8.31 -1.31 -16.27
CA ALA A 46 8.46 -2.75 -16.43
C ALA A 46 8.05 -3.22 -17.84
N ARG A 47 6.96 -2.68 -18.39
CA ARG A 47 6.52 -2.99 -19.76
C ARG A 47 7.47 -2.48 -20.83
N ALA A 48 8.24 -1.44 -20.55
CA ALA A 48 9.29 -0.94 -21.42
C ALA A 48 10.62 -1.72 -21.28
N GLY A 49 10.68 -2.75 -20.42
CA GLY A 49 11.84 -3.61 -20.24
C GLY A 49 12.88 -3.09 -19.24
N PHE A 50 12.52 -2.10 -18.42
CA PHE A 50 13.39 -1.63 -17.34
C PHE A 50 13.31 -2.55 -16.12
N ASP A 51 14.45 -2.76 -15.45
CA ASP A 51 14.50 -3.34 -14.12
C ASP A 51 14.19 -2.26 -13.08
N VAL A 52 13.04 -2.36 -12.42
CA VAL A 52 12.51 -1.31 -11.54
C VAL A 52 12.77 -1.67 -10.09
N GLN A 53 13.49 -0.79 -9.39
CA GLN A 53 13.75 -0.93 -7.95
C GLN A 53 12.98 0.15 -7.18
N VAL A 54 12.12 -0.28 -6.24
CA VAL A 54 11.42 0.61 -5.31
C VAL A 54 12.32 0.87 -4.11
N LEU A 55 12.64 2.15 -3.87
CA LEU A 55 13.46 2.57 -2.74
C LEU A 55 12.56 3.02 -1.58
N ALA A 56 13.01 2.76 -0.35
CA ALA A 56 12.35 3.31 0.83
C ALA A 56 12.38 4.85 0.75
N ALA A 57 11.21 5.48 0.86
CA ALA A 57 11.12 6.92 0.81
C ALA A 57 11.94 7.52 1.97
N PRO A 58 12.85 8.48 1.70
CA PRO A 58 13.48 9.23 2.77
C PRO A 58 12.39 9.97 3.55
N ALA A 59 12.50 9.99 4.89
CA ALA A 59 11.55 10.68 5.74
C ALA A 59 11.45 12.15 5.30
N ARG A 60 10.35 12.51 4.62
CA ARG A 60 10.13 13.88 4.13
C ARG A 60 9.85 14.78 5.34
N PRO A 61 10.71 15.75 5.67
CA PRO A 61 10.37 16.75 6.66
C PRO A 61 9.34 17.69 6.03
N GLY A 62 8.09 17.69 6.53
CA GLY A 62 7.13 18.74 6.15
C GLY A 62 5.74 18.30 5.69
N ALA A 63 5.35 17.03 5.78
CA ALA A 63 3.95 16.61 5.59
C ALA A 63 3.06 17.02 6.79
N ALA A 64 3.19 18.26 7.27
CA ALA A 64 2.24 18.83 8.21
C ALA A 64 0.91 19.01 7.48
N ARG A 65 -0.07 18.17 7.83
CA ARG A 65 -1.46 18.31 7.37
C ARG A 65 -1.88 19.76 7.59
N ARG A 66 -2.15 20.49 6.51
CA ARG A 66 -2.79 21.81 6.59
C ARG A 66 -4.16 21.60 7.22
N ARG A 67 -4.26 21.74 8.55
CA ARG A 67 -5.54 21.82 9.24
C ARG A 67 -6.21 23.07 8.70
N ALA A 68 -7.24 22.87 7.89
CA ALA A 68 -8.11 23.96 7.44
C ALA A 68 -8.62 24.66 8.71
N SER A 69 -8.18 25.90 8.95
CA SER A 69 -8.73 26.70 10.02
C SER A 69 -10.16 27.05 9.65
N ARG A 70 -11.11 26.39 10.33
CA ARG A 70 -12.51 26.76 10.27
C ARG A 70 -12.63 28.12 10.96
N ARG A 71 -12.75 29.20 10.20
CA ARG A 71 -13.12 30.52 10.75
C ARG A 71 -14.54 30.40 11.30
N VAL A 72 -14.70 30.58 12.60
CA VAL A 72 -16.00 30.83 13.23
C VAL A 72 -16.18 32.34 13.25
N ALA A 73 -17.30 32.79 12.67
CA ALA A 73 -17.74 34.17 12.66
C ALA A 73 -18.38 34.55 14.00
#